data_AF-A0A2N9FL55-F1
#
_entry.id   AF-A0A2N9FL55-F1
#
_cell.length_a   1.000
_cell.length_b   1.000
_cell.length_c   1.000
_cell.angle_alpha   90.00
_cell.angle_beta   90.00
_cell.angle_gamma   90.00
#
_symmetry.space_group_name_H-M   'P 1'
#
loop_
_entity.id
_entity.type
_entity.pdbx_description
1 polymer ?
#
loop_
_entity_poly.entity_id
_entity_poly.type
_entity_poly.pdbx_seq_one_letter_code
_entity_poly.pdbx_strand_id
1 'polypeptide(L)'
;MPGPGPHMMYAMGSGLAISTLSNGRFSPHHTLFYALNAFFGPDIGSFSEWLGSTLSFGRTLASALADAIHDPFYYVLILGLPLCFLYSWLSRALLRKGVLDSVSGVSE
;
A
#
# COMPACT_ATOMS: atom_id res chain seq x y z
N MET A 1 -0.81 19.28 0.03
CA MET A 1 -0.93 18.11 -0.87
C MET A 1 -2.38 17.66 -0.90
N PRO A 2 -2.93 17.15 -2.02
CA PRO A 2 -4.29 16.62 -2.07
C PRO A 2 -4.51 15.58 -0.97
N GLY A 3 -5.74 15.38 -0.50
CA GLY A 3 -6.03 14.32 0.47
C GLY A 3 -5.77 12.91 -0.09
N PRO A 4 -5.92 11.86 0.73
CA PRO A 4 -5.72 10.46 0.33
C PRO A 4 -6.67 10.02 -0.81
N GLY A 5 -7.92 10.51 -0.78
CA GLY A 5 -8.95 10.17 -1.77
C GLY A 5 -8.53 10.57 -3.20
N PRO A 6 -8.18 11.83 -3.45
CA PRO A 6 -7.61 12.25 -4.73
C PRO A 6 -6.40 11.44 -5.19
N HIS A 7 -5.45 11.13 -4.29
CA HIS A 7 -4.28 10.30 -4.64
C HIS A 7 -4.67 8.89 -5.05
N MET A 8 -5.61 8.27 -4.34
CA MET A 8 -6.14 6.96 -4.66
C MET A 8 -6.89 6.99 -6.01
N MET A 9 -7.68 8.02 -6.28
CA MET A 9 -8.38 8.19 -7.57
C MET A 9 -7.40 8.32 -8.73
N TYR A 10 -6.34 9.13 -8.59
CA TYR A 10 -5.31 9.23 -9.63
C TYR A 10 -4.56 7.92 -9.82
N ALA A 11 -4.20 7.22 -8.73
CA ALA A 11 -3.52 5.93 -8.80
C ALA A 11 -4.38 4.83 -9.44
N MET A 12 -5.68 4.78 -9.13
CA MET A 12 -6.62 3.87 -9.78
C MET A 12 -6.82 4.20 -11.25
N GLY A 13 -7.04 5.48 -11.59
CA GLY A 13 -7.25 5.93 -12.96
C GLY A 13 -6.02 5.71 -13.85
N SER A 14 -4.83 6.03 -13.34
CA SER A 14 -3.57 5.76 -14.04
C SER A 14 -3.26 4.26 -14.08
N GLY A 15 -3.56 3.49 -13.04
CA GLY A 15 -3.44 2.03 -13.07
C GLY A 15 -4.33 1.38 -14.12
N LEU A 16 -5.56 1.87 -14.32
CA LEU A 16 -6.44 1.44 -15.41
C LEU A 16 -5.83 1.77 -16.78
N ALA A 17 -5.29 2.99 -16.96
CA ALA A 17 -4.62 3.39 -18.20
C ALA A 17 -3.36 2.56 -18.49
N ILE A 18 -2.56 2.25 -17.47
CA ILE A 18 -1.38 1.39 -17.63
C ILE A 18 -1.82 -0.05 -17.95
N SER A 19 -2.92 -0.52 -17.36
CA SER A 19 -3.49 -1.83 -17.68
C SER A 19 -3.87 -1.96 -19.15
N THR A 20 -4.52 -0.94 -19.72
CA THR A 20 -4.87 -0.93 -21.15
C THR A 20 -3.64 -0.80 -22.05
N LEU A 21 -2.70 0.10 -21.74
CA LEU A 21 -1.47 0.30 -22.52
C LEU A 21 -0.52 -0.90 -22.46
N SER A 22 -0.59 -1.70 -21.40
CA SER A 22 0.27 -2.87 -21.20
C SER A 22 -0.35 -4.18 -21.67
N ASN A 23 -1.52 -4.15 -22.34
CA ASN A 23 -2.28 -5.35 -22.74
C ASN A 23 -2.48 -6.33 -21.57
N GLY A 24 -2.83 -5.81 -20.39
CA GLY A 24 -3.11 -6.63 -19.20
C GLY A 24 -1.88 -7.11 -18.42
N ARG A 25 -0.63 -6.79 -18.86
CA ARG A 25 0.58 -7.10 -18.06
C ARG A 25 0.58 -6.36 -16.73
N PHE A 26 0.10 -5.12 -16.71
CA PHE A 26 -0.27 -4.40 -15.49
C PHE A 26 -1.70 -4.75 -15.13
N SER A 27 -1.86 -5.81 -14.36
CA SER A 27 -3.16 -6.37 -13.99
C SER A 27 -3.82 -5.61 -12.81
N PRO A 28 -5.11 -5.89 -12.52
CA PRO A 28 -5.85 -5.21 -11.45
C PRO A 28 -5.20 -5.25 -10.06
N HIS A 29 -4.44 -6.30 -9.74
CA HIS A 29 -3.73 -6.36 -8.46
C HIS A 29 -2.60 -5.32 -8.37
N HIS A 30 -1.90 -5.04 -9.48
CA HIS A 30 -0.90 -3.97 -9.51
C HIS A 30 -1.55 -2.61 -9.27
N THR A 31 -2.71 -2.36 -9.88
CA THR A 31 -3.51 -1.15 -9.64
C THR A 31 -3.94 -1.04 -8.18
N LEU A 32 -4.37 -2.15 -7.56
CA LEU A 32 -4.76 -2.18 -6.14
C LEU A 32 -3.58 -1.80 -5.23
N PHE A 33 -2.41 -2.42 -5.40
CA PHE A 33 -1.23 -2.09 -4.59
C PHE A 33 -0.73 -0.67 -4.85
N TYR A 34 -0.81 -0.20 -6.09
CA TYR A 34 -0.45 1.18 -6.41
C TYR A 34 -1.39 2.19 -5.75
N ALA A 35 -2.70 1.93 -5.76
CA ALA A 35 -3.70 2.74 -5.08
C ALA A 35 -3.54 2.73 -3.55
N LEU A 36 -3.24 1.57 -2.94
CA LEU A 36 -2.97 1.46 -1.51
C LEU A 36 -1.71 2.25 -1.12
N ASN A 37 -0.62 2.14 -1.89
CA ASN A 37 0.59 2.93 -1.64
C ASN A 37 0.34 4.44 -1.80
N ALA A 38 -0.46 4.84 -2.78
CA ALA A 38 -0.86 6.23 -2.98
C ALA A 38 -1.81 6.75 -1.88
N PHE A 39 -2.56 5.87 -1.22
CA PHE A 39 -3.39 6.20 -0.07
C PHE A 39 -2.52 6.42 1.19
N PHE A 40 -1.59 5.50 1.47
CA PHE A 40 -0.74 5.60 2.65
C PHE A 40 0.32 6.71 2.53
N GLY A 41 0.96 6.90 1.37
CA GLY A 41 2.08 7.85 1.23
C GLY A 41 1.81 9.28 1.75
N PRO A 42 0.78 9.99 1.27
CA PRO A 42 0.49 11.36 1.69
C PRO A 42 -0.26 11.46 3.02
N ASP A 43 -0.82 10.36 3.53
CA ASP A 43 -1.79 10.39 4.64
C ASP A 43 -1.48 9.39 5.76
N ILE A 44 -0.23 8.90 5.82
CA ILE A 44 0.16 7.93 6.84
C ILE A 44 0.13 8.50 8.25
N GLY A 45 0.40 9.80 8.39
CA GLY A 45 0.34 10.49 9.68
C GLY A 45 -1.08 10.49 10.25
N SER A 46 -2.08 10.86 9.43
CA SER A 46 -3.48 10.88 9.85
C SER A 46 -4.03 9.45 10.04
N PHE A 47 -3.60 8.47 9.24
CA PHE A 47 -3.90 7.06 9.47
C PHE A 47 -3.33 6.58 10.81
N SER A 48 -2.10 6.97 11.14
CA SER A 48 -1.45 6.61 12.41
C SER A 48 -2.14 7.26 13.61
N GLU A 49 -2.60 8.51 13.48
CA GLU A 49 -3.44 9.18 14.48
C GLU A 49 -4.79 8.47 14.67
N TRP A 50 -5.48 8.15 13.57
CA TRP A 50 -6.73 7.39 13.62
C TRP A 50 -6.53 6.01 14.26
N LEU A 51 -5.48 5.28 13.87
CA LEU A 51 -5.16 3.96 14.41
C LEU A 51 -4.83 4.02 15.90
N GLY A 52 -4.04 5.01 16.34
CA GLY A 52 -3.77 5.28 17.74
C GLY A 52 -5.04 5.58 18.55
N SER A 53 -5.96 6.37 17.99
CA SER A 53 -7.25 6.66 18.62
C SER A 53 -8.18 5.45 18.70
N THR A 54 -8.12 4.55 17.72
CA THR A 54 -8.99 3.36 17.61
C THR A 54 -8.50 2.21 18.47
N LEU A 55 -7.19 2.02 18.58
CA LEU A 55 -6.58 0.94 19.37
C LEU A 55 -6.38 1.30 20.85
N SER A 56 -6.80 2.50 21.28
CA SER A 56 -6.53 3.05 22.62
C SER A 56 -5.02 3.04 22.97
N PHE A 57 -4.18 3.06 21.93
CA PHE A 57 -2.74 3.07 22.05
C PHE A 57 -2.36 4.52 22.35
N GLY A 58 -1.78 4.77 23.54
CA GLY A 58 -1.66 6.13 24.10
C GLY A 58 -1.14 7.15 23.09
N ARG A 59 -1.76 8.35 23.08
CA ARG A 59 -1.42 9.49 22.19
C ARG A 59 0.09 9.70 22.00
N THR A 60 0.87 9.49 23.06
CA THR A 60 2.33 9.63 23.07
C THR A 60 3.05 8.67 22.13
N LEU A 61 2.57 7.43 21.99
CA LEU A 61 3.18 6.47 21.08
C LEU A 61 2.72 6.67 19.63
N ALA A 62 1.47 7.09 19.43
CA ALA A 62 0.99 7.51 18.11
C ALA A 62 1.78 8.73 17.59
N SER A 63 2.06 9.72 18.45
CA SER A 63 2.87 10.88 18.06
C SER A 63 4.34 10.51 17.83
N ALA A 64 4.94 9.68 18.69
CA ALA A 64 6.32 9.23 18.50
C ALA A 64 6.49 8.35 17.25
N LEU A 65 5.48 7.52 16.94
CA LEU A 65 5.44 6.77 15.70
C LEU A 65 5.32 7.73 14.51
N ALA A 66 4.40 8.70 14.57
CA ALA A 66 4.25 9.72 13.53
C ALA A 66 5.58 10.43 13.24
N ASP A 67 6.30 10.88 14.27
CA ASP A 67 7.62 11.50 14.11
C ASP A 67 8.65 10.53 13.51
N ALA A 68 8.66 9.27 13.95
CA ALA A 68 9.57 8.27 13.44
C ALA A 68 9.33 7.95 11.96
N ILE A 69 8.08 7.87 11.48
CA ILE A 69 7.82 7.55 10.06
C ILE A 69 8.08 8.76 9.14
N HIS A 70 8.25 9.98 9.67
CA HIS A 70 8.67 11.13 8.86
C HIS A 70 10.17 11.13 8.55
N ASP A 71 10.98 10.40 9.31
CA ASP A 71 12.38 10.19 8.97
C ASP A 71 12.50 9.21 7.78
N PRO A 72 13.20 9.56 6.69
CA PRO A 72 13.27 8.72 5.49
C PRO A 72 13.83 7.32 5.75
N PHE A 73 14.75 7.18 6.70
CA PHE A 73 15.38 5.91 7.03
C PHE A 73 14.42 5.04 7.85
N TYR A 74 13.81 5.62 8.88
CA TYR A 74 12.85 4.89 9.71
C TYR A 74 11.55 4.58 8.98
N TYR A 75 11.11 5.40 8.02
CA TYR A 75 10.00 5.07 7.12
C TYR A 75 10.23 3.72 6.43
N VAL A 76 11.41 3.51 5.86
CA VAL A 76 11.77 2.26 5.17
C VAL A 76 11.74 1.08 6.14
N LEU A 77 12.24 1.24 7.36
CA LEU A 77 12.34 0.15 8.33
C LEU A 77 11.01 -0.20 9.02
N ILE A 78 10.27 0.82 9.47
CA ILE A 78 9.03 0.66 10.24
C ILE A 78 7.87 0.28 9.34
N LEU A 79 7.88 0.76 8.09
CA LEU A 79 6.72 0.65 7.22
C LEU A 79 7.05 -0.02 5.89
N GLY A 80 8.11 0.41 5.21
CA GLY A 80 8.52 -0.13 3.91
C GLY A 80 8.78 -1.64 3.96
N LEU A 81 9.66 -2.09 4.87
CA LEU A 81 10.03 -3.50 5.01
C LEU A 81 8.84 -4.36 5.45
N PRO A 82 8.08 -4.02 6.52
CA PRO A 82 6.91 -4.81 6.92
C PRO A 82 5.84 -4.90 5.84
N LEU A 83 5.53 -3.80 5.15
CA LEU A 83 4.58 -3.82 4.04
C LEU A 83 5.09 -4.64 2.86
N CYS A 84 6.39 -4.59 2.55
CA CYS A 84 6.99 -5.43 1.52
C CYS A 84 6.79 -6.93 1.81
N PHE A 85 7.05 -7.36 3.05
CA PHE A 85 6.80 -8.75 3.46
C PHE A 85 5.31 -9.10 3.42
N LEU A 86 4.45 -8.20 3.92
CA LEU A 86 3.00 -8.39 3.92
C LEU A 86 2.47 -8.54 2.50
N TYR A 87 2.85 -7.64 1.58
CA TYR A 87 2.44 -7.67 0.19
C TYR A 87 2.97 -8.89 -0.55
N SER A 88 4.22 -9.29 -0.29
CA SER A 88 4.81 -10.51 -0.86
C SER A 88 4.06 -11.76 -0.38
N TRP A 89 3.78 -11.84 0.93
CA TRP A 89 3.01 -12.94 1.51
C TRP A 89 1.59 -12.99 0.97
N LEU A 90 0.90 -11.85 0.92
CA LEU A 90 -0.49 -11.76 0.45
C LEU A 90 -0.59 -12.10 -1.04
N SER A 91 0.34 -11.59 -1.86
CA SER A 91 0.42 -11.93 -3.29
C SER A 91 0.60 -13.44 -3.48
N ARG A 92 1.53 -14.05 -2.74
CA ARG A 92 1.76 -15.49 -2.78
C ARG A 92 0.54 -16.29 -2.32
N ALA A 93 -0.14 -15.85 -1.27
CA ALA A 93 -1.35 -16.50 -0.77
C ALA A 93 -2.51 -16.43 -1.79
N LEU A 94 -2.68 -15.30 -2.46
CA LEU A 94 -3.72 -15.11 -3.48
C LEU A 94 -3.44 -15.88 -4.77
N LEU A 95 -2.18 -15.93 -5.21
CA LEU A 95 -1.74 -16.77 -6.32
C LEU A 95 -2.01 -18.26 -6.03
N ARG A 96 -1.64 -18.75 -4.85
CA ARG A 96 -1.89 -20.15 -4.43
C ARG A 96 -3.36 -20.51 -4.35
N LYS A 97 -4.24 -19.54 -4.07
CA LYS A 97 -5.69 -19.74 -4.03
C LYS A 97 -6.36 -19.62 -5.41
N GLY A 98 -5.60 -19.34 -6.48
CA GLY A 98 -6.14 -19.11 -7.82
C GLY A 98 -7.00 -17.85 -7.94
N VAL A 99 -6.87 -16.91 -6.99
CA VAL A 99 -7.59 -15.62 -7.03
C VAL A 99 -6.87 -14.63 -7.96
N LEU A 100 -5.56 -14.77 -8.08
CA LEU A 100 -4.72 -14.00 -9.00
C LEU A 100 -4.06 -14.96 -9.99
N ASP A 101 -3.96 -14.52 -11.24
CA ASP A 101 -3.21 -15.22 -12.28
C ASP A 101 -1.76 -14.70 -12.33
N SER A 102 -0.81 -15.64 -12.45
CA SER A 102 0.58 -15.31 -12.74
C SER A 102 0.71 -14.95 -14.22
N VAL A 103 1.22 -13.76 -14.52
CA VAL A 103 1.43 -13.29 -15.91
C VAL A 103 2.40 -14.21 -16.68
N SER A 104 3.29 -14.92 -15.99
CA SER A 104 4.21 -15.89 -16.60
C SER A 104 3.62 -17.28 -16.77
N GLY A 105 2.41 -17.56 -16.24
CA GLY A 105 1.82 -18.90 -16.20
C GLY A 105 2.56 -19.90 -15.31
N VAL A 106 3.61 -19.46 -14.59
CA VAL A 106 4.35 -20.33 -13.67
C VAL A 106 3.62 -20.33 -12.33
N SER A 107 3.04 -21.47 -11.98
CA SER A 107 2.60 -21.80 -10.62
C SER A 107 3.81 -22.19 -9.78
N GLU A 108 4.04 -21.48 -8.66
CA GLU A 108 5.02 -21.89 -7.63
C GLU A 108 4.58 -23.13 -6.86
#